data_AF-A0A2S2PDV7-F1
#
_entry.id   AF-A0A2S2PDV7-F1
#
_cell.length_a   1.000
_cell.length_b   1.000
_cell.length_c   1.000
_cell.angle_alpha   90.00
_cell.angle_beta   90.00
_cell.angle_gamma   90.00
#
_symmetry.space_group_name_H-M   'P 1'
#
loop_
_entity.id
_entity.type
_entity.pdbx_description
1 polymer ?
#
loop_
_entity_poly.entity_id
_entity_poly.type
_entity_poly.pdbx_seq_one_letter_code
_entity_poly.pdbx_strand_id
1 'polypeptide(L)'
;MRMIVILIIIHNHNPYETKIIDRQIINTSCKRKATEDILIVRPKKIIFKEIQQNNCSAEFNETDIKCLRENLYEHRRKTLPVNPTSIQEVHEALENVDVKTMSGESFLILNDSEKHIIIFSCQTI
;
A
#
# COMPACT_ATOMS: atom_id res chain seq x y z
N MET A 1 41.88 -25.45 -0.09
CA MET A 1 42.31 -24.03 -0.14
C MET A 1 41.49 -23.35 -1.22
N ARG A 2 40.46 -22.57 -0.86
CA ARG A 2 39.59 -21.89 -1.85
C ARG A 2 40.21 -20.52 -2.16
N MET A 3 40.67 -20.35 -3.40
CA MET A 3 41.25 -19.11 -3.89
C MET A 3 40.11 -18.12 -4.18
N ILE A 4 40.04 -17.04 -3.40
CA ILE A 4 39.13 -15.93 -3.68
C ILE A 4 39.80 -15.06 -4.75
N VAL A 5 39.25 -15.10 -5.97
CA VAL A 5 39.62 -14.16 -7.04
C VAL A 5 38.86 -12.86 -6.76
N ILE A 6 39.58 -11.80 -6.38
CA ILE A 6 39.01 -10.46 -6.30
C ILE A 6 38.89 -9.94 -7.74
N LEU A 7 37.70 -10.04 -8.31
CA LEU A 7 37.39 -9.45 -9.60
C LEU A 7 37.20 -7.93 -9.39
N ILE A 8 38.14 -7.12 -9.89
CA ILE A 8 37.99 -5.66 -9.89
C ILE A 8 36.95 -5.31 -10.95
N ILE A 9 35.72 -5.03 -10.52
CA ILE A 9 34.64 -4.57 -11.40
C ILE A 9 34.87 -3.09 -11.68
N ILE A 10 35.30 -2.78 -12.91
CA ILE A 10 35.44 -1.40 -13.37
C ILE A 10 34.06 -0.91 -13.81
N HIS A 11 33.44 -0.03 -13.03
CA HIS A 11 32.17 0.60 -13.39
C HIS A 11 32.41 1.66 -14.48
N ASN A 12 31.99 1.35 -15.71
CA ASN A 12 32.24 2.18 -16.89
C ASN A 12 31.06 3.11 -17.24
N HIS A 13 30.31 3.59 -16.24
CA HIS A 13 29.18 4.48 -16.42
C HIS A 13 29.37 5.78 -15.62
N ASN A 14 28.80 6.87 -16.12
CA ASN A 14 28.75 8.12 -15.38
C ASN A 14 27.97 7.94 -14.07
N PRO A 15 28.36 8.65 -12.99
CA PRO A 15 27.60 8.61 -11.74
C PRO A 15 26.16 9.07 -11.98
N TYR A 16 25.21 8.41 -11.34
CA TYR A 16 23.82 8.80 -11.38
C TYR A 16 23.63 10.16 -10.71
N GLU A 17 22.71 10.95 -11.26
CA GLU A 17 22.30 12.20 -10.61
C GLU A 17 21.67 11.90 -9.25
N THR A 18 22.05 12.66 -8.23
CA THR A 18 21.51 12.56 -6.87
C THR A 18 19.97 12.66 -6.87
N LYS A 19 19.40 13.49 -7.75
CA LYS A 19 17.95 13.65 -7.89
C LYS A 19 17.24 12.35 -8.28
N ILE A 20 17.85 11.53 -9.15
CA ILE A 20 17.28 10.25 -9.59
C ILE A 20 17.32 9.25 -8.43
N ILE A 21 18.43 9.22 -7.70
CA ILE A 21 18.61 8.37 -6.52
C ILE A 21 17.58 8.74 -5.44
N ASP A 22 17.43 10.02 -5.13
CA ASP A 22 16.45 10.53 -4.16
C ASP A 22 15.02 10.10 -4.51
N ARG A 23 14.62 10.23 -5.79
CA ARG A 23 13.30 9.78 -6.27
C ARG A 23 13.12 8.28 -6.09
N GLN A 24 14.15 7.49 -6.34
CA GLN A 24 14.10 6.03 -6.18
C GLN A 24 13.97 5.64 -4.70
N ILE A 25 14.68 6.33 -3.79
CA ILE A 25 14.57 6.14 -2.34
C ILE A 25 13.13 6.38 -1.89
N ILE A 26 12.55 7.54 -2.25
CA ILE A 26 11.17 7.89 -1.91
C ILE A 26 10.18 6.88 -2.47
N ASN A 27 10.32 6.50 -3.75
CA ASN A 27 9.43 5.53 -4.38
C ASN A 27 9.47 4.18 -3.66
N THR A 28 10.66 3.72 -3.29
CA THR A 28 10.85 2.45 -2.58
C THR A 28 10.24 2.51 -1.18
N SER A 29 10.45 3.60 -0.44
CA SER A 29 9.85 3.77 0.89
C SER A 29 8.33 3.87 0.81
N CYS A 30 7.78 4.62 -0.15
CA CYS A 30 6.34 4.71 -0.40
C CYS A 30 5.73 3.34 -0.71
N LYS A 31 6.40 2.51 -1.53
CA LYS A 31 5.93 1.14 -1.86
C LYS A 31 5.90 0.24 -0.62
N ARG A 32 6.92 0.30 0.23
CA ARG A 32 6.95 -0.44 1.50
C ARG A 32 5.84 0.01 2.45
N LYS A 33 5.61 1.32 2.57
CA LYS A 33 4.52 1.88 3.37
C LYS A 33 3.14 1.58 2.80
N ALA A 34 3.04 1.40 1.48
CA ALA A 34 1.82 0.97 0.83
C ALA A 34 1.31 -0.36 1.38
N THR A 35 2.23 -1.30 1.68
CA THR A 35 1.91 -2.66 2.18
C THR A 35 1.81 -2.74 3.71
N GLU A 36 2.50 -1.88 4.45
CA GLU A 36 2.40 -1.84 5.92
C GLU A 36 1.13 -1.11 6.39
N ASP A 37 0.80 0.04 5.76
CA ASP A 37 -0.26 0.95 6.20
C ASP A 37 -1.43 0.99 5.19
N ILE A 38 -1.81 -0.16 4.62
CA ILE A 38 -2.72 -0.27 3.46
C ILE A 38 -4.03 0.50 3.65
N LEU A 39 -4.70 0.31 4.79
CA LEU A 39 -6.05 0.82 5.05
C LEU A 39 -6.10 2.06 5.96
N ILE A 40 -5.03 2.31 6.72
CA ILE A 40 -5.04 3.29 7.82
C ILE A 40 -4.71 4.71 7.31
N VAL A 41 -3.76 4.82 6.38
CA VAL A 41 -3.18 6.11 6.01
C VAL A 41 -3.56 6.49 4.59
N ARG A 42 -3.94 7.76 4.36
CA ARG A 42 -4.18 8.26 2.99
C ARG A 42 -2.87 8.28 2.18
N PRO A 43 -2.87 7.92 0.88
CA PRO A 43 -1.71 8.00 -0.01
C PRO A 43 -0.93 9.31 0.09
N LYS A 44 -1.65 10.44 0.10
CA LYS A 44 -1.07 11.78 0.23
C LYS A 44 -0.25 11.91 1.52
N LYS A 45 -0.74 11.40 2.65
CA LYS A 45 -0.03 11.49 3.93
C LYS A 45 1.27 10.67 3.91
N ILE A 46 1.27 9.49 3.28
CA ILE A 46 2.48 8.67 3.11
C ILE A 46 3.50 9.43 2.27
N ILE A 47 3.12 9.88 1.08
CA ILE A 47 4.03 10.57 0.15
C ILE A 47 4.65 11.82 0.80
N PHE A 48 3.83 12.68 1.40
CA PHE A 48 4.33 13.88 2.07
C PHE A 48 5.28 13.55 3.23
N LYS A 49 4.94 12.54 4.03
CA LYS A 49 5.78 12.10 5.15
C LYS A 49 7.12 11.57 4.65
N GLU A 50 7.12 10.73 3.63
CA GLU A 50 8.37 10.16 3.09
C GLU A 50 9.25 11.24 2.47
N ILE A 51 8.68 12.18 1.71
CA ILE A 51 9.45 13.32 1.15
C ILE A 51 10.09 14.14 2.26
N GLN A 52 9.34 14.42 3.33
CA GLN A 52 9.84 15.20 4.46
C GLN A 52 10.92 14.45 5.27
N GLN A 53 10.78 13.13 5.45
CA GLN A 53 11.67 12.35 6.31
C GLN A 53 13.00 11.96 5.66
N ASN A 54 13.03 11.79 4.33
CA ASN A 54 14.23 11.35 3.64
C ASN A 54 15.17 12.52 3.24
N ASN A 55 14.87 13.76 3.66
CA ASN A 55 15.68 14.96 3.42
C ASN A 55 16.21 15.06 1.98
N CYS A 56 15.38 14.70 1.00
CA CYS A 56 15.78 14.65 -0.39
C CYS A 56 16.06 16.06 -0.93
N SER A 57 17.12 16.17 -1.73
CA SER A 57 17.48 17.38 -2.46
C SER A 57 16.67 17.55 -3.76
N ALA A 58 15.96 16.50 -4.16
CA ALA A 58 15.16 16.47 -5.37
C ALA A 58 13.90 17.35 -5.25
N GLU A 59 13.74 18.25 -6.21
CA GLU A 59 12.45 18.87 -6.49
C GLU A 59 11.51 17.84 -7.12
N PHE A 60 10.32 17.72 -6.52
CA PHE A 60 9.23 16.88 -7.01
C PHE A 60 8.24 17.74 -7.78
N ASN A 61 7.99 17.38 -9.04
CA ASN A 61 6.95 18.01 -9.84
C ASN A 61 5.62 17.23 -9.74
N GLU A 62 4.56 17.77 -10.35
CA GLU A 62 3.24 17.13 -10.34
C GLU A 62 3.25 15.71 -10.94
N THR A 63 4.05 15.48 -11.97
CA THR A 63 4.20 14.16 -12.61
C THR A 63 4.84 13.15 -11.65
N ASP A 64 5.88 13.56 -10.92
CA ASP A 64 6.54 12.70 -9.92
C ASP A 64 5.54 12.30 -8.82
N ILE A 65 4.76 13.25 -8.32
CA ILE A 65 3.74 12.99 -7.30
C ILE A 65 2.64 12.07 -7.85
N LYS A 66 2.23 12.26 -9.11
CA LYS A 66 1.27 11.38 -9.79
C LYS A 66 1.79 9.94 -9.85
N CYS A 67 3.03 9.75 -10.31
CA CYS A 67 3.66 8.43 -10.39
C CYS A 67 3.80 7.76 -9.01
N LEU A 68 4.14 8.51 -7.96
CA LEU A 68 4.19 7.99 -6.59
C LEU A 68 2.80 7.51 -6.13
N ARG A 69 1.74 8.26 -6.43
CA ARG A 69 0.36 7.87 -6.09
C ARG A 69 -0.07 6.60 -6.82
N GLU A 70 0.21 6.51 -8.11
CA GLU A 70 -0.09 5.33 -8.93
C GLU A 70 0.66 4.10 -8.40
N ASN A 71 1.96 4.21 -8.19
CA ASN A 71 2.77 3.12 -7.63
C ASN A 71 2.23 2.66 -6.27
N LEU A 72 1.87 3.60 -5.39
CA LEU A 72 1.34 3.28 -4.07
C LEU A 72 -0.03 2.60 -4.17
N TYR A 73 -0.90 3.04 -5.08
CA TYR A 73 -2.20 2.42 -5.34
C TYR A 73 -2.06 0.99 -5.86
N GLU A 74 -1.18 0.77 -6.84
CA GLU A 74 -0.90 -0.56 -7.41
C GLU A 74 -0.40 -1.54 -6.34
N HIS A 75 0.48 -1.09 -5.44
CA HIS A 75 0.99 -1.96 -4.38
C HIS A 75 -0.10 -2.28 -3.34
N ARG A 76 -0.98 -1.33 -3.02
CA ARG A 76 -2.15 -1.59 -2.15
C ARG A 76 -3.12 -2.58 -2.78
N ARG A 77 -3.41 -2.43 -4.07
CA ARG A 77 -4.32 -3.34 -4.77
C ARG A 77 -3.85 -4.79 -4.75
N LYS A 78 -2.53 -5.04 -4.80
CA LYS A 78 -1.97 -6.40 -4.71
C LYS A 78 -2.18 -7.06 -3.35
N THR A 79 -2.38 -6.27 -2.30
CA THR A 79 -2.59 -6.76 -0.92
C THR A 79 -4.06 -6.82 -0.51
N LEU A 80 -4.93 -6.06 -1.18
CA LEU A 80 -6.35 -6.04 -0.88
C LEU A 80 -7.06 -7.26 -1.50
N PRO A 81 -8.10 -7.80 -0.85
CA PRO A 81 -8.92 -8.85 -1.45
C PRO A 81 -9.58 -8.33 -2.73
N VAL A 82 -9.81 -9.26 -3.67
CA VAL A 82 -10.49 -8.96 -4.93
C VAL A 82 -11.92 -8.55 -4.64
N ASN A 83 -12.43 -7.56 -5.37
CA ASN A 83 -13.82 -7.16 -5.25
C ASN A 83 -14.73 -8.32 -5.71
N PRO A 84 -15.73 -8.72 -4.92
CA PRO A 84 -16.70 -9.73 -5.32
C PRO A 84 -17.47 -9.25 -6.56
N THR A 85 -17.71 -10.17 -7.49
CA THR A 85 -18.35 -9.91 -8.78
C THR A 85 -19.80 -10.37 -8.84
N SER A 86 -20.20 -11.23 -7.90
CA SER A 86 -21.58 -11.72 -7.75
C SER A 86 -22.11 -11.45 -6.35
N ILE A 87 -23.44 -11.41 -6.21
CA ILE A 87 -24.09 -11.25 -4.90
C ILE A 87 -23.68 -12.39 -3.96
N GLN A 88 -23.57 -13.61 -4.47
CA GLN A 88 -23.13 -14.77 -3.70
C GLN A 88 -21.71 -14.61 -3.17
N GLU A 89 -20.77 -14.15 -4.01
CA GLU A 89 -19.39 -13.87 -3.59
C GLU A 89 -19.32 -12.79 -2.51
N VAL A 90 -20.26 -11.82 -2.49
CA VAL A 90 -20.32 -10.82 -1.41
C VAL A 90 -20.63 -11.50 -0.07
N HIS A 91 -21.65 -12.38 -0.03
CA HIS A 91 -22.02 -13.09 1.18
C HIS A 91 -20.89 -14.01 1.67
N GLU A 92 -20.27 -14.75 0.76
CA GLU A 92 -19.11 -15.62 1.06
C GLU A 92 -17.91 -14.81 1.55
N ALA A 93 -17.63 -13.65 0.94
CA ALA A 93 -16.55 -12.78 1.38
C ALA A 93 -16.81 -12.23 2.79
N LEU A 94 -18.05 -11.84 3.10
CA LEU A 94 -18.42 -11.33 4.42
C LEU A 94 -18.34 -12.39 5.52
N GLU A 95 -18.62 -13.66 5.21
CA GLU A 95 -18.44 -14.76 6.16
C GLU A 95 -16.97 -15.00 6.53
N ASN A 96 -16.06 -14.73 5.60
CA ASN A 96 -14.62 -14.94 5.79
C ASN A 96 -13.88 -13.72 6.38
N VAL A 97 -14.56 -12.57 6.53
CA VAL A 97 -13.97 -11.33 7.04
C VAL A 97 -14.45 -11.06 8.47
N ASP A 98 -13.52 -10.82 9.38
CA ASP A 98 -13.83 -10.39 10.75
C ASP A 98 -14.22 -8.90 10.75
N VAL A 99 -15.51 -8.61 10.55
CA VAL A 99 -16.05 -7.25 10.44
C VAL A 99 -16.33 -6.65 11.81
N LYS A 100 -15.30 -6.00 12.38
CA LYS A 100 -15.35 -5.35 13.70
C LYS A 100 -15.10 -3.85 13.63
N THR A 101 -15.62 -3.13 14.62
CA THR A 101 -15.30 -1.73 14.88
C THR A 101 -13.88 -1.57 15.44
N MET A 102 -13.39 -0.33 15.54
CA MET A 102 -12.11 -0.03 16.22
C MET A 102 -12.14 -0.37 17.72
N SER A 103 -13.33 -0.40 18.33
CA SER A 103 -13.57 -0.87 19.70
C SER A 103 -13.64 -2.40 19.82
N GLY A 104 -13.60 -3.13 18.70
CA GLY A 104 -13.66 -4.59 18.65
C GLY A 104 -15.08 -5.19 18.66
N GLU A 105 -16.11 -4.35 18.56
CA GLU A 105 -17.52 -4.77 18.53
C GLU A 105 -17.89 -5.29 17.15
N SER A 106 -18.79 -6.28 17.07
CA SER A 106 -19.29 -6.76 15.78
C SER A 106 -20.04 -5.64 15.06
N PHE A 107 -19.62 -5.33 13.84
CA PHE A 107 -20.25 -4.29 13.03
C PHE A 107 -21.21 -4.88 11.98
N LEU A 108 -20.97 -6.13 11.57
CA LEU A 108 -21.90 -6.92 10.76
C LEU A 108 -22.91 -7.60 11.71
N ILE A 109 -24.19 -7.22 11.63
CA ILE A 109 -25.26 -7.77 12.47
C ILE A 109 -26.02 -8.88 11.75
N LEU A 110 -26.24 -8.73 10.44
CA LEU A 110 -26.97 -9.70 9.63
C LEU A 110 -26.31 -9.86 8.28
N ASN A 111 -26.12 -11.12 7.87
CA ASN A 111 -25.74 -11.54 6.54
C ASN A 111 -26.69 -12.66 6.08
N ASP A 112 -27.80 -12.31 5.44
CA ASP A 112 -28.82 -13.25 4.93
C ASP A 112 -28.59 -13.47 3.43
N SER A 113 -27.97 -14.60 3.09
CA SER A 113 -27.63 -14.98 1.71
C SER A 113 -28.84 -15.43 0.89
N GLU A 114 -29.92 -15.88 1.52
CA GLU A 114 -31.14 -16.31 0.82
C GLU A 114 -31.98 -15.12 0.36
N LYS A 115 -32.10 -14.09 1.22
CA LYS A 115 -32.85 -12.86 0.91
C LYS A 115 -31.98 -11.77 0.29
N HIS A 116 -30.67 -11.99 0.21
CA HIS A 116 -29.68 -11.02 -0.22
C HIS A 116 -29.71 -9.72 0.60
N ILE A 117 -29.87 -9.87 1.92
CA ILE A 117 -29.93 -8.74 2.87
C ILE A 117 -28.67 -8.74 3.73
N ILE A 118 -28.02 -7.58 3.80
CA ILE A 118 -26.84 -7.35 4.64
C ILE A 118 -27.14 -6.13 5.53
N ILE A 119 -26.92 -6.26 6.83
CA ILE A 119 -27.12 -5.18 7.81
C ILE A 119 -25.84 -4.94 8.59
N PHE A 120 -25.31 -3.73 8.44
CA PHE A 120 -24.25 -3.19 9.27
C PHE A 120 -24.86 -2.22 10.28
N SER A 121 -24.53 -2.38 11.56
CA SER A 121 -24.93 -1.44 12.60
C SER A 121 -24.02 -1.59 13.80
N CYS A 122 -23.93 -0.54 14.62
CA CYS A 122 -23.28 -0.58 15.91
C CYS A 122 -24.34 -0.68 17.01
N GLN A 123 -24.00 -1.31 18.11
CA GLN A 123 -24.80 -1.18 19.32
C GLN A 123 -24.46 0.18 19.94
N THR A 124 -25.39 1.13 19.91
CA THR A 124 -25.28 2.35 20.72
C THR A 124 -25.49 1.98 22.18
N ILE A 125 -24.43 2.11 22.98
CA ILE A 125 -24.49 2.09 24.44
C ILE A 125 -24.98 3.45 24.93
#